data_AF-A0AAW0NDW6-F1
#
_entry.id   AF-A0AAW0NDW6-F1
#
_cell.length_a   1.000
_cell.length_b   1.000
_cell.length_c   1.000
_cell.angle_alpha   90.00
_cell.angle_beta   90.00
_cell.angle_gamma   90.00
#
_symmetry.space_group_name_H-M   'P 1'
#
loop_
_entity.id
_entity.type
_entity.pdbx_description
1 polymer ?
#
loop_
_entity_poly.entity_id
_entity_poly.type
_entity_poly.pdbx_seq_one_letter_code
_entity_poly.pdbx_strand_id
1 'polypeptide(L)'
;MVLENNGSVLGHAVTCASLALADAGIEMYDLVLGCSMRQDGNSFVVDPTYLEENHCGSTAQSNQGGLTVAFLPSLNQISGLQSDGEMTEETLTAGVRTCIEGCYKLYPVIQQALTKAVRNAAPPPPES
;
A
#
# COMPACT_ATOMS: atom_id res chain seq x y z
N MET A 1 14.09 7.41 1.84
CA MET A 1 13.84 8.85 1.60
C MET A 1 12.74 8.96 0.57
N VAL A 2 11.75 9.83 0.77
CA VAL A 2 10.64 10.04 -0.17
C VAL A 2 10.99 11.26 -1.02
N LEU A 3 10.97 11.11 -2.35
CA LEU A 3 11.32 12.18 -3.27
C LEU A 3 10.17 13.17 -3.48
N GLU A 4 8.95 12.65 -3.54
CA GLU A 4 7.72 13.43 -3.72
C GLU A 4 6.61 12.81 -2.87
N ASN A 5 5.83 13.67 -2.22
CA ASN A 5 4.68 13.26 -1.43
C ASN A 5 3.41 13.79 -2.12
N ASN A 6 2.62 12.88 -2.69
CA ASN A 6 1.30 13.18 -3.22
C ASN A 6 0.20 12.32 -2.57
N GLY A 7 0.42 11.85 -1.34
CA GLY A 7 -0.54 11.02 -0.59
C GLY A 7 -0.11 9.57 -0.38
N SER A 8 -0.69 8.90 0.62
CA SER A 8 -0.47 7.47 0.91
C SER A 8 0.99 7.05 1.05
N VAL A 9 1.86 7.96 1.50
CA VAL A 9 3.32 7.78 1.38
C VAL A 9 3.82 6.56 2.14
N LEU A 10 3.25 6.28 3.31
CA LEU A 10 3.68 5.15 4.13
C LEU A 10 3.42 3.80 3.42
N GLY A 11 2.22 3.63 2.84
CA GLY A 11 1.88 2.41 2.10
C GLY A 11 2.77 2.21 0.87
N HIS A 12 3.00 3.28 0.12
CA HIS A 12 3.89 3.26 -1.04
C HIS A 12 5.35 2.99 -0.65
N ALA A 13 5.85 3.61 0.42
CA ALA A 13 7.22 3.41 0.89
C ALA A 13 7.48 1.95 1.30
N VAL A 14 6.52 1.29 1.96
CA VAL A 14 6.61 -0.13 2.32
C VAL A 14 6.67 -0.99 1.06
N THR A 15 5.82 -0.71 0.07
CA THR A 15 5.80 -1.43 -1.20
C THR A 15 7.12 -1.27 -1.96
N CYS A 16 7.65 -0.05 -2.04
CA CYS A 16 8.94 0.23 -2.67
C CYS A 16 10.10 -0.45 -1.94
N ALA A 17 10.09 -0.47 -0.60
CA ALA A 17 11.10 -1.15 0.19
C ALA A 17 11.09 -2.66 -0.06
N SER A 18 9.90 -3.27 -0.10
CA SER A 18 9.75 -4.69 -0.44
C SER A 18 10.28 -5.00 -1.85
N LEU A 19 9.95 -4.17 -2.83
CA LEU A 19 10.49 -4.29 -4.19
C LEU A 19 12.01 -4.16 -4.23
N ALA A 20 12.60 -3.23 -3.48
CA ALA A 20 14.05 -3.04 -3.43
C ALA A 20 14.77 -4.24 -2.81
N LEU A 21 14.18 -4.88 -1.78
CA LEU A 21 14.71 -6.12 -1.21
C LEU A 21 14.64 -7.27 -2.22
N ALA A 22 13.54 -7.38 -2.97
CA ALA A 22 13.40 -8.37 -4.03
C ALA A 22 14.41 -8.15 -5.17
N ASP A 23 14.62 -6.90 -5.59
CA ASP A 23 15.57 -6.53 -6.65
C ASP A 23 17.04 -6.76 -6.21
N ALA A 24 17.34 -6.56 -4.92
CA ALA A 24 18.64 -6.89 -4.33
C ALA A 24 18.90 -8.40 -4.23
N GLY A 25 17.92 -9.25 -4.53
CA GLY A 25 18.04 -10.71 -4.43
C GLY A 25 18.03 -11.21 -2.98
N ILE A 26 17.41 -10.48 -2.06
CA ILE A 26 17.22 -10.94 -0.68
C ILE A 26 16.02 -11.89 -0.64
N GLU A 27 16.25 -13.10 -0.16
CA GLU A 27 15.19 -14.09 0.05
C GLU A 27 14.17 -13.57 1.08
N MET A 28 12.93 -13.39 0.65
CA MET A 28 11.81 -12.94 1.48
C MET A 28 10.70 -13.98 1.44
N TYR A 29 9.94 -14.12 2.53
CA TYR A 29 8.80 -15.03 2.58
C TYR A 29 7.68 -14.62 1.61
N ASP A 30 7.45 -13.31 1.48
CA ASP A 30 6.44 -12.72 0.60
C ASP A 30 6.77 -11.25 0.32
N LEU A 31 6.15 -10.69 -0.70
CA LEU A 31 6.17 -9.24 -0.95
C LEU A 31 5.21 -8.53 0.00
N VAL A 32 5.60 -7.36 0.49
CA VAL A 32 4.75 -6.54 1.35
C VAL A 32 4.15 -5.42 0.51
N LEU A 33 2.81 -5.37 0.47
CA LEU A 33 2.05 -4.34 -0.22
C LEU A 33 1.37 -3.43 0.79
N GLY A 34 1.60 -2.13 0.66
CA GLY A 34 0.96 -1.11 1.48
C GLY A 34 -0.19 -0.44 0.74
N CYS A 35 -1.34 -0.33 1.39
CA CYS A 35 -2.47 0.46 0.91
C CYS A 35 -2.99 1.35 2.05
N SER A 36 -3.23 2.61 1.73
CA SER A 36 -3.78 3.60 2.66
C SER A 36 -5.22 3.92 2.27
N MET A 37 -6.02 4.28 3.27
CA MET A 37 -7.41 4.67 3.12
C MET A 37 -7.68 5.82 4.08
N ARG A 38 -8.56 6.72 3.69
CA ARG A 38 -9.03 7.82 4.53
C ARG A 38 -10.54 7.83 4.59
N GLN A 39 -11.07 8.05 5.78
CA GLN A 39 -12.49 8.27 6.02
C GLN A 39 -12.74 9.76 6.21
N ASP A 40 -13.71 10.29 5.47
CA ASP A 40 -14.24 11.64 5.64
C ASP A 40 -15.76 11.56 5.87
N GLY A 41 -16.16 11.58 7.16
CA GLY A 41 -17.54 11.44 7.60
C GLY A 41 -18.14 10.09 7.17
N ASN A 42 -19.09 10.13 6.23
CA ASN A 42 -19.80 8.96 5.72
C ASN A 42 -19.14 8.31 4.49
N SER A 43 -18.09 8.92 3.92
CA SER A 43 -17.41 8.42 2.73
C SER A 43 -16.01 7.92 3.09
N PHE A 44 -15.54 6.89 2.39
CA PHE A 44 -14.17 6.39 2.47
C PHE A 44 -13.52 6.45 1.09
N VAL A 45 -12.26 6.81 1.06
CA VAL A 45 -11.44 6.91 -0.15
C VAL A 45 -10.22 6.01 0.05
N VAL A 46 -10.00 5.12 -0.92
CA VAL A 46 -8.84 4.23 -0.96
C VAL A 46 -7.76 4.92 -1.78
N ASP A 47 -6.53 4.84 -1.31
CA ASP A 47 -5.38 5.53 -1.85
C ASP A 47 -5.58 7.07 -1.93
N PRO A 48 -5.74 7.74 -0.79
CA PRO A 48 -5.97 9.18 -0.76
C PRO A 48 -4.77 9.95 -1.31
N THR A 49 -5.07 10.98 -2.12
CA THR A 49 -4.07 11.97 -2.55
C THR A 49 -3.72 12.92 -1.41
N TYR A 50 -2.60 13.65 -1.54
CA TYR A 50 -2.16 14.64 -0.54
C TYR A 50 -3.26 15.65 -0.21
N LEU A 51 -4.03 16.06 -1.22
CA LEU A 51 -5.17 16.95 -1.02
C LEU A 51 -6.26 16.28 -0.21
N GLU A 52 -6.60 15.02 -0.44
CA GLU A 52 -7.62 14.28 0.31
C GLU A 52 -7.16 13.94 1.75
N GLU A 53 -5.86 13.72 1.95
CA GLU A 53 -5.25 13.55 3.27
C GLU A 53 -5.31 14.85 4.09
N ASN A 54 -4.94 15.98 3.48
CA ASN A 54 -4.94 17.29 4.13
C ASN A 54 -6.32 17.98 4.13
N HIS A 55 -7.24 17.60 3.25
CA HIS A 55 -8.61 18.09 3.30
C HIS A 55 -9.25 17.51 4.55
N CYS A 56 -9.31 18.35 5.56
CA CYS A 56 -10.24 18.24 6.65
C CYS A 56 -11.45 19.08 6.21
N GLY A 57 -12.46 18.44 5.64
CA GLY A 57 -13.69 19.13 5.26
C GLY A 57 -14.15 20.02 6.42
N SER A 58 -14.44 21.29 6.14
CA SER A 58 -14.67 22.37 7.12
C SER A 58 -15.88 22.19 8.04
N THR A 59 -16.43 20.98 8.10
CA THR A 59 -17.50 20.58 8.99
C THR A 59 -16.92 19.57 9.96
N ALA A 60 -16.86 19.94 11.24
CA ALA A 60 -16.58 19.07 12.36
C ALA A 60 -17.56 17.88 12.39
N GLN A 61 -17.27 16.86 11.58
CA GLN A 61 -17.97 15.59 11.61
C GLN A 61 -17.10 14.60 12.36
N SER A 62 -17.70 13.96 13.36
CA SER A 62 -17.20 12.74 13.99
C SER A 62 -16.88 11.68 12.91
N ASN A 63 -15.86 10.86 13.15
CA ASN A 63 -15.34 9.83 12.23
C ASN A 63 -14.45 10.33 11.09
N GLN A 64 -13.39 11.07 11.44
CA GLN A 64 -12.31 11.38 10.52
C GLN A 64 -11.05 10.62 10.96
N GLY A 65 -10.60 9.72 10.09
CA GLY A 65 -9.44 8.88 10.37
C GLY A 65 -8.76 8.37 9.11
N GLY A 66 -7.49 8.04 9.26
CA GLY A 66 -6.67 7.39 8.25
C GLY A 66 -6.31 5.98 8.69
N LEU A 67 -6.30 5.06 7.74
CA LEU A 67 -5.88 3.67 7.94
C LEU A 67 -4.82 3.34 6.89
N THR A 68 -3.70 2.78 7.31
CA THR A 68 -2.69 2.20 6.40
C THR A 68 -2.47 0.75 6.78
N VAL A 69 -2.57 -0.13 5.78
CA VAL A 69 -2.42 -1.59 5.93
C VAL A 69 -1.24 -2.05 5.11
N ALA A 70 -0.32 -2.78 5.73
CA ALA A 70 0.73 -3.54 5.08
C ALA A 70 0.34 -5.01 5.04
N PHE A 71 0.23 -5.57 3.84
CA PHE A 71 -0.36 -6.88 3.57
C PHE A 71 0.60 -7.78 2.80
N LEU A 72 0.64 -9.05 3.18
CA LEU A 72 1.39 -10.15 2.57
C LEU A 72 0.40 -10.99 1.76
N PRO A 73 0.30 -10.80 0.43
CA PRO A 73 -0.76 -11.37 -0.39
C PRO A 73 -0.65 -12.89 -0.60
N SER A 74 0.55 -13.45 -0.60
CA SER A 74 0.77 -14.90 -0.73
C SER A 74 0.43 -15.63 0.57
N LEU A 75 0.75 -15.02 1.72
CA LEU A 75 0.42 -15.56 3.05
C LEU A 75 -1.00 -15.21 3.51
N ASN A 76 -1.65 -14.26 2.82
CA ASN A 76 -2.93 -13.67 3.21
C ASN A 76 -2.91 -13.15 4.68
N GLN A 77 -1.85 -12.43 5.04
CA GLN A 77 -1.62 -11.92 6.40
C GLN A 77 -1.32 -10.43 6.41
N ILE A 78 -1.80 -9.73 7.44
CA ILE A 78 -1.46 -8.33 7.68
C ILE A 78 -0.13 -8.28 8.44
N SER A 79 0.89 -7.68 7.83
CA SER A 79 2.19 -7.48 8.48
C SER A 79 2.20 -6.27 9.41
N GLY A 80 1.35 -5.27 9.14
CA GLY A 80 1.28 -4.05 9.92
C GLY A 80 0.01 -3.27 9.62
N LEU A 81 -0.50 -2.60 10.64
CA LEU A 81 -1.70 -1.78 10.55
C LEU A 81 -1.47 -0.50 11.35
N GLN A 82 -1.62 0.64 10.70
CA GLN A 82 -1.54 1.96 11.32
C GLN A 82 -2.90 2.63 11.18
N SER A 83 -3.56 2.92 12.30
CA SER A 83 -4.76 3.72 12.35
C SER A 83 -4.42 5.07 13.00
N ASP A 84 -4.92 6.15 12.43
CA ASP A 84 -4.79 7.50 12.97
C ASP A 84 -6.16 8.20 12.90
N GLY A 85 -6.48 9.03 13.89
CA GLY A 85 -7.77 9.68 14.03
C GLY A 85 -8.87 8.81 14.64
N GLU A 86 -10.12 9.21 14.41
CA GLU A 86 -11.31 8.63 15.02
C GLU A 86 -12.09 7.82 13.97
N MET A 87 -12.24 6.52 14.20
CA MET A 87 -13.02 5.61 13.35
C MET A 87 -13.79 4.63 14.25
N THR A 88 -15.00 4.27 13.83
CA THR A 88 -15.76 3.19 14.50
C THR A 88 -15.20 1.82 14.13
N GLU A 89 -15.42 0.83 14.99
CA GLU A 89 -14.94 -0.55 14.78
C GLU A 89 -15.46 -1.17 13.48
N GLU A 90 -16.73 -0.89 13.13
CA GLU A 90 -17.35 -1.37 11.90
C GLU A 90 -16.66 -0.76 10.67
N THR A 91 -16.37 0.54 10.71
CA THR A 91 -15.74 1.24 9.59
C THR A 91 -14.27 0.86 9.46
N LEU A 92 -13.57 0.66 10.57
CA LEU A 92 -12.21 0.15 10.58
C LEU A 92 -12.14 -1.24 9.94
N THR A 93 -13.03 -2.15 10.33
CA THR A 93 -13.08 -3.52 9.78
C THR A 93 -13.41 -3.52 8.28
N ALA A 94 -14.36 -2.69 7.87
CA ALA A 94 -14.68 -2.50 6.45
C ALA A 94 -13.48 -1.94 5.69
N GLY A 95 -12.83 -0.92 6.24
CA GLY A 95 -11.66 -0.27 5.67
C GLY A 95 -10.48 -1.22 5.46
N VAL A 96 -10.16 -2.05 6.47
CA VAL A 96 -9.11 -3.06 6.36
C VAL A 96 -9.38 -4.01 5.20
N ARG A 97 -10.63 -4.50 5.07
CA ARG A 97 -11.01 -5.40 3.97
C ARG A 97 -10.84 -4.73 2.61
N THR A 98 -11.27 -3.47 2.48
CA THR A 98 -11.11 -2.71 1.25
C THR A 98 -9.63 -2.46 0.92
N CYS A 99 -8.79 -2.16 1.91
CA CYS A 99 -7.33 -2.03 1.70
C CYS A 99 -6.72 -3.34 1.21
N ILE A 100 -7.11 -4.48 1.80
CA ILE A 100 -6.65 -5.81 1.37
C ILE A 100 -7.03 -6.08 -0.09
N GLU A 101 -8.27 -5.78 -0.49
CA GLU A 101 -8.70 -5.88 -1.90
C GLU A 101 -7.88 -4.97 -2.83
N GLY A 102 -7.54 -3.76 -2.36
CA GLY A 102 -6.63 -2.86 -3.06
C GLY A 102 -5.24 -3.47 -3.28
N CYS A 103 -4.65 -4.04 -2.22
CA CYS A 103 -3.36 -4.74 -2.31
C CYS A 103 -3.42 -5.92 -3.30
N TYR A 104 -4.50 -6.70 -3.30
CA TYR A 104 -4.67 -7.79 -4.27
C TYR A 104 -4.69 -7.32 -5.72
N LYS A 105 -5.27 -6.15 -6.00
CA LYS A 105 -5.26 -5.54 -7.34
C LYS A 105 -3.87 -5.07 -7.76
N LEU A 106 -3.06 -4.57 -6.81
CA LEU A 106 -1.69 -4.11 -7.06
C LEU A 106 -0.70 -5.27 -7.26
N TYR A 107 -0.94 -6.41 -6.59
CA TYR A 107 -0.04 -7.57 -6.63
C TYR A 107 0.40 -8.03 -8.03
N PRO A 108 -0.49 -8.28 -9.01
CA PRO A 108 -0.07 -8.71 -10.34
C PRO A 108 0.78 -7.66 -11.08
N VAL A 109 0.50 -6.38 -10.87
CA VAL A 109 1.27 -5.27 -11.50
C VAL A 109 2.71 -5.27 -10.98
N ILE A 110 2.86 -5.46 -9.68
CA ILE A 110 4.16 -5.49 -9.00
C ILE A 110 4.96 -6.73 -9.42
N GLN A 111 4.33 -7.90 -9.51
CA GLN A 111 4.97 -9.11 -10.02
C GLN A 111 5.45 -8.94 -11.47
N GLN A 112 4.66 -8.31 -12.33
CA GLN A 112 5.05 -8.01 -13.72
C GLN A 112 6.25 -7.04 -13.77
N ALA A 113 6.24 -6.00 -12.92
CA ALA A 113 7.34 -5.06 -12.83
C ALA A 113 8.63 -5.74 -12.38
N LEU A 114 8.57 -6.58 -11.34
CA LEU A 114 9.72 -7.34 -10.84
C LEU A 114 10.26 -8.32 -11.90
N THR A 115 9.37 -9.06 -12.57
CA THR A 115 9.76 -9.98 -13.64
C THR A 115 10.47 -9.25 -14.78
N LYS A 116 10.01 -8.05 -15.14
CA LYS A 116 10.65 -7.21 -16.15
C LYS A 116 12.02 -6.70 -15.69
N ALA A 117 12.15 -6.27 -14.43
CA ALA A 117 13.41 -5.82 -13.86
C ALA A 117 14.47 -6.94 -13.90
N VAL A 118 14.11 -8.13 -13.42
CA VAL A 118 15.00 -9.31 -13.42
C VAL A 118 15.43 -9.68 -14.84
N ARG A 119 14.51 -9.66 -15.82
CA ARG A 119 14.84 -9.94 -17.23
C ARG A 119 15.83 -8.93 -17.82
N ASN A 120 15.74 -7.66 -17.44
CA ASN A 120 16.64 -6.63 -17.92
C ASN A 120 18.03 -6.71 -17.27
N ALA A 121 18.10 -7.20 -16.03
CA ALA A 121 19.35 -7.40 -15.31
C ALA A 121 20.09 -8.69 -15.72
N ALA A 122 19.40 -9.63 -16.36
CA ALA A 122 19.99 -10.90 -16.79
C ALA A 122 21.02 -10.68 -17.92
N PRO A 123 22.22 -11.30 -17.84
CA PRO A 123 23.18 -11.26 -18.94
C PRO A 123 22.60 -11.93 -20.19
N PRO A 124 23.01 -11.51 -21.41
CA PRO A 124 22.54 -12.13 -22.63
C PRO A 124 22.86 -13.63 -22.63
N PRO A 125 21.99 -14.48 -23.19
CA PRO A 125 22.24 -15.91 -23.27
C PRO A 125 23.55 -16.16 -24.03
N PRO A 126 24.34 -17.18 -23.65
CA PRO A 126 25.59 -17.48 -24.34
C PRO A 126 25.29 -17.82 -25.80
N GLU A 127 25.94 -17.10 -26.73
CA GLU A 127 25.91 -17.40 -28.16
C GLU A 127 26.51 -18.80 -28.36
N SER A 128 25.68 -19.72 -28.86
CA SER A 128 26.04 -21.09 -29.24
C SER A 128 26.67 -21.16 -30.62
#